data_AF-A0A383F7G1-F1
#
_entry.id   AF-A0A383F7G1-F1
#
_cell.length_a   1.000
_cell.length_b   1.000
_cell.length_c   1.000
_cell.angle_alpha   90.00
_cell.angle_beta   90.00
_cell.angle_gamma   90.00
#
_symmetry.space_group_name_H-M   'P 1'
#
loop_
_entity.id
_entity.type
_entity.pdbx_description
1 polymer ?
#
loop_
_entity_poly.entity_id
_entity_poly.type
_entity_poly.pdbx_seq_one_letter_code
_entity_poly.pdbx_strand_id
1 'polypeptide(L)'
;NNTVTLRRSICTVAIYYSLIYFPLVIIFCCARVLMPGMDAESDRIMPAMAVFLTENVGAGWLAGLLIAAPFAAVMSTVDSFLLMISSGLVRDIYQRNMNPEASERRLKRLSYLFTLVVGTAALLGAVNPPQFLQDIIVYTGSGLAACFLAPVVYAIYWPRSNVEGCMAGMLGGFAAHLSMYVGGIWANGSFFRPYRLMEFDPIIVGLLVSFVAGYVVTRLGPPPPEDL
;
A
#
# COMPACT_ATOMS: atom_id res chain seq x y z
N ASN A 1 11.68 -16.22 20.43
CA ASN A 1 10.72 -16.33 19.32
C ASN A 1 9.58 -17.24 19.76
N ASN A 2 8.42 -16.70 20.12
CA ASN A 2 7.36 -17.47 20.78
C ASN A 2 6.14 -17.56 19.85
N THR A 3 5.94 -18.72 19.21
CA THR A 3 4.86 -18.99 18.23
C THR A 3 3.47 -18.70 18.81
N VAL A 4 3.32 -18.87 20.13
CA VAL A 4 2.09 -18.53 20.86
C VAL A 4 1.81 -17.03 20.83
N THR A 5 2.83 -16.19 20.99
CA THR A 5 2.71 -14.74 20.90
C THR A 5 2.31 -14.31 19.50
N LEU A 6 2.92 -14.89 18.45
CA LEU A 6 2.55 -14.60 17.07
C LEU A 6 1.09 -14.94 16.77
N ARG A 7 0.64 -16.14 17.14
CA ARG A 7 -0.76 -16.57 16.94
C ARG A 7 -1.74 -15.66 17.69
N ARG A 8 -1.42 -15.29 18.93
CA ARG A 8 -2.25 -14.35 19.70
C ARG A 8 -2.28 -12.97 19.05
N SER A 9 -1.14 -12.46 18.58
CA SER A 9 -1.09 -11.19 17.85
C SER A 9 -1.96 -11.19 16.61
N ILE A 10 -1.94 -12.26 15.81
CA ILE A 10 -2.79 -12.40 14.62
C ILE A 10 -4.28 -12.32 15.00
N CYS A 11 -4.70 -13.08 16.01
CA CYS A 11 -6.10 -13.05 16.47
C CYS A 11 -6.49 -11.67 17.02
N THR A 12 -5.64 -11.04 17.82
CA THR A 12 -5.92 -9.71 18.38
C THR A 12 -6.04 -8.66 17.28
N VAL A 13 -5.15 -8.69 16.29
CA VAL A 13 -5.18 -7.76 15.15
C VAL A 13 -6.44 -7.95 14.31
N ALA A 14 -6.85 -9.20 14.05
CA ALA A 14 -8.08 -9.50 13.32
C ALA A 14 -9.33 -8.96 14.04
N ILE A 15 -9.43 -9.14 15.35
CA ILE A 15 -10.53 -8.61 16.17
C ILE A 15 -10.50 -7.08 16.14
N TYR A 16 -9.32 -6.49 16.35
CA TYR A 16 -9.14 -5.04 16.35
C TYR A 16 -9.59 -4.40 15.02
N TYR A 17 -9.17 -4.94 13.87
CA TYR A 17 -9.61 -4.44 12.57
C TYR A 17 -11.11 -4.63 12.37
N SER A 18 -11.67 -5.77 12.76
CA SER A 18 -13.12 -6.03 12.62
C SER A 18 -13.93 -5.00 13.42
N LEU A 19 -13.50 -4.68 14.66
CA LEU A 19 -14.14 -3.68 15.51
C LEU A 19 -14.02 -2.25 15.00
N ILE A 20 -13.01 -1.94 14.18
CA ILE A 20 -12.84 -0.62 13.56
C ILE A 20 -13.66 -0.51 12.27
N TYR A 21 -13.55 -1.49 11.38
CA TYR A 21 -14.19 -1.41 10.07
C TYR A 21 -15.71 -1.54 10.15
N PHE A 22 -16.24 -2.36 11.06
CA PHE A 22 -17.67 -2.58 11.16
C PHE A 22 -18.47 -1.29 11.49
N PRO A 23 -18.11 -0.52 12.55
CA PRO A 23 -18.73 0.78 12.81
C PRO A 23 -18.51 1.80 11.69
N LEU A 24 -17.35 1.81 11.04
CA LEU A 24 -17.07 2.74 9.93
C LEU A 24 -18.07 2.55 8.80
N VAL A 25 -18.33 1.31 8.37
CA VAL A 25 -19.32 1.01 7.33
C VAL A 25 -20.70 1.56 7.70
N ILE A 26 -21.13 1.40 8.95
CA ILE A 26 -22.42 1.92 9.44
C ILE A 26 -22.42 3.45 9.38
N ILE A 27 -21.36 4.11 9.85
CA ILE A 27 -21.23 5.57 9.84
C ILE A 27 -21.35 6.10 8.40
N PHE A 28 -20.64 5.50 7.44
CA PHE A 28 -20.69 5.93 6.03
C PHE A 28 -22.06 5.67 5.38
N CYS A 29 -22.71 4.54 5.69
CA CYS A 29 -24.08 4.27 5.23
C CYS A 29 -25.08 5.31 5.76
N CYS A 30 -25.01 5.65 7.05
CA CYS A 30 -25.83 6.71 7.65
C CYS A 30 -25.50 8.08 7.04
N ALA A 31 -24.22 8.35 6.78
CA ALA A 31 -23.77 9.62 6.20
C ALA A 31 -24.38 9.90 4.83
N ARG A 32 -24.53 8.85 4.00
CA ARG A 32 -25.17 8.99 2.70
C ARG A 32 -26.61 9.50 2.78
N VAL A 33 -27.33 9.15 3.85
CA VAL A 33 -28.72 9.59 4.07
C VAL A 33 -28.77 10.98 4.71
N LEU A 34 -27.89 11.24 5.68
CA LEU A 34 -27.87 12.49 6.44
C LEU A 34 -27.22 13.66 5.70
N MET A 35 -26.28 13.38 4.78
CA MET A 35 -25.51 14.39 4.03
C MET A 35 -25.59 14.11 2.52
N PRO A 36 -26.77 14.26 1.89
CA PRO A 36 -26.94 13.97 0.47
C PRO A 36 -26.08 14.91 -0.40
N GLY A 37 -25.46 14.36 -1.45
CA GLY A 37 -24.61 15.11 -2.38
C GLY A 37 -23.10 15.05 -2.08
N MET A 38 -22.68 14.42 -0.98
CA MET A 38 -21.27 14.19 -0.67
C MET A 38 -20.61 13.05 -1.47
N ASP A 39 -21.33 12.41 -2.38
CA ASP A 39 -20.82 11.28 -3.19
C ASP A 39 -19.60 11.68 -4.05
N ALA A 40 -19.50 12.97 -4.43
CA ALA A 40 -18.37 13.51 -5.20
C ALA A 40 -17.13 13.85 -4.32
N GLU A 41 -17.30 13.95 -3.00
CA GLU A 41 -16.25 14.28 -2.03
C GLU A 41 -16.21 13.23 -0.90
N SER A 42 -16.22 11.95 -1.28
CA SER A 42 -16.33 10.82 -0.34
C SER A 42 -15.25 10.83 0.76
N ASP A 43 -14.06 11.33 0.43
CA ASP A 43 -12.92 11.42 1.35
C ASP A 43 -13.14 12.42 2.50
N ARG A 44 -14.09 13.35 2.34
CA ARG A 44 -14.43 14.37 3.36
C ARG A 44 -15.63 13.99 4.22
N ILE A 45 -16.31 12.88 3.93
CA ILE A 45 -17.51 12.47 4.66
C ILE A 45 -17.22 12.27 6.15
N MET A 46 -16.10 11.60 6.49
CA MET A 46 -15.75 11.33 7.89
C MET A 46 -15.58 12.61 8.73
N PRO A 47 -14.73 13.59 8.35
CA PRO A 47 -14.61 14.82 9.12
C PRO A 47 -15.90 15.66 9.09
N ALA A 48 -16.61 15.70 7.97
CA ALA A 48 -17.88 16.45 7.87
C ALA A 48 -18.96 15.87 8.80
N MET A 49 -19.05 14.55 8.89
CA MET A 49 -19.98 13.87 9.80
C MET A 49 -19.66 14.16 11.27
N ALA A 50 -18.37 14.18 11.64
CA ALA A 50 -17.96 14.51 13.00
C ALA A 50 -18.38 15.93 13.41
N VAL A 51 -18.24 16.91 12.50
CA VAL A 51 -18.72 18.28 12.72
C VAL A 51 -20.25 18.31 12.81
N PHE A 52 -20.95 17.75 11.81
CA PHE A 52 -22.40 17.73 11.75
C PHE A 52 -23.05 17.15 13.02
N LEU A 53 -22.56 16.01 13.51
CA LEU A 53 -23.13 15.37 14.70
C LEU A 53 -22.85 16.15 15.98
N THR A 54 -21.67 16.75 16.11
CA THR A 54 -21.28 17.43 17.36
C THR A 54 -21.84 18.85 17.47
N GLU A 55 -22.02 19.56 16.35
CA GLU A 55 -22.73 20.84 16.31
C GLU A 55 -24.19 20.67 16.71
N ASN A 56 -24.88 19.65 16.20
CA ASN A 56 -26.27 19.35 16.55
C ASN A 56 -26.48 19.02 18.04
N VAL A 57 -25.44 18.54 18.72
CA VAL A 57 -25.47 18.21 20.16
C VAL A 57 -24.95 19.37 21.03
N GLY A 58 -24.51 20.49 20.42
CA GLY A 58 -23.99 21.66 21.14
C GLY A 58 -22.57 21.47 21.69
N ALA A 59 -21.83 20.49 21.19
CA ALA A 59 -20.52 20.08 21.69
C ALA A 59 -19.44 20.16 20.60
N GLY A 60 -19.35 21.28 19.88
CA GLY A 60 -18.41 21.44 18.75
C GLY A 60 -16.93 21.19 19.07
N TRP A 61 -16.51 21.30 20.34
CA TRP A 61 -15.16 20.91 20.77
C TRP A 61 -14.88 19.41 20.58
N LEU A 62 -15.91 18.55 20.62
CA LEU A 62 -15.80 17.12 20.35
C LEU A 62 -15.47 16.84 18.89
N ALA A 63 -15.87 17.68 17.92
CA ALA A 63 -15.46 17.50 16.53
C ALA A 63 -13.94 17.49 16.39
N GLY A 64 -13.26 18.46 17.04
CA GLY A 64 -11.80 18.53 17.05
C GLY A 64 -11.17 17.26 17.60
N LEU A 65 -11.71 16.71 18.70
CA LEU A 65 -11.21 15.48 19.30
C LEU A 65 -11.44 14.25 18.42
N LEU A 66 -12.63 14.12 17.84
CA LEU A 66 -13.00 13.02 16.94
C LEU A 66 -12.17 13.02 15.66
N ILE A 67 -11.86 14.21 15.13
CA ILE A 67 -11.05 14.39 13.93
C ILE A 67 -9.55 14.19 14.26
N ALA A 68 -9.08 14.57 15.44
CA ALA A 68 -7.69 14.38 15.85
C ALA A 68 -7.25 12.90 15.87
N ALA A 69 -8.14 11.98 16.24
CA ALA A 69 -7.84 10.54 16.32
C ALA A 69 -7.39 9.93 14.96
N PRO A 70 -8.15 10.04 13.86
CA PRO A 70 -7.70 9.54 12.56
C PRO A 70 -6.48 10.31 12.03
N PHE A 71 -6.33 11.61 12.32
CA PHE A 71 -5.10 12.33 11.97
C PHE A 71 -3.87 11.77 12.68
N ALA A 72 -3.98 11.45 13.98
CA ALA A 72 -2.91 10.82 14.73
C ALA A 72 -2.54 9.44 14.16
N ALA A 73 -3.54 8.64 13.75
CA ALA A 73 -3.33 7.35 13.11
C ALA A 73 -2.66 7.45 11.73
N VAL A 74 -3.03 8.46 10.93
CA VAL A 74 -2.37 8.72 9.64
C VAL A 74 -0.94 9.19 9.86
N MET A 75 -0.69 10.07 10.84
CA MET A 75 0.67 10.55 11.14
C MET A 75 1.62 9.42 11.56
N SER A 76 1.16 8.45 12.36
CA SER A 76 2.00 7.30 12.74
C SER A 76 2.31 6.37 11.55
N THR A 77 1.36 6.25 10.62
CA THR A 77 1.54 5.47 9.39
C THR A 77 2.52 6.17 8.44
N VAL A 78 2.38 7.48 8.26
CA VAL A 78 3.28 8.30 7.43
C VAL A 78 4.70 8.25 7.98
N ASP A 79 4.89 8.40 9.29
CA ASP A 79 6.20 8.29 9.94
C ASP A 79 6.84 6.92 9.67
N SER A 80 6.06 5.84 9.85
CA SER A 80 6.51 4.47 9.59
C SER A 80 6.94 4.27 8.14
N PHE A 81 6.20 4.80 7.17
CA PHE A 81 6.56 4.71 5.75
C PHE A 81 7.78 5.56 5.39
N LEU A 82 7.89 6.79 5.90
CA LEU A 82 9.05 7.63 5.68
C LEU A 82 10.33 7.01 6.24
N LEU A 83 10.24 6.40 7.44
CA LEU A 83 11.34 5.65 8.05
C LEU A 83 11.68 4.40 7.26
N MET A 84 10.68 3.64 6.80
CA MET A 84 10.90 2.45 5.97
C MET A 84 11.60 2.79 4.65
N ILE A 85 11.13 3.81 3.92
CA ILE A 85 11.73 4.23 2.65
C ILE A 85 13.15 4.76 2.87
N SER A 86 13.34 5.66 3.83
CA SER A 86 14.66 6.24 4.11
C SER A 86 15.67 5.20 4.59
N SER A 87 15.26 4.27 5.45
CA SER A 87 16.14 3.19 5.91
C SER A 87 16.48 2.20 4.80
N GLY A 88 15.53 1.83 3.93
CA GLY A 88 15.78 0.99 2.77
C GLY A 88 16.76 1.65 1.79
N LEU A 89 16.57 2.92 1.47
CA LEU A 89 17.50 3.66 0.60
C LEU A 89 18.91 3.74 1.20
N VAL A 90 19.03 3.96 2.51
CA VAL A 90 20.34 4.12 3.16
C VAL A 90 21.05 2.79 3.39
N ARG A 91 20.35 1.78 3.90
CA ARG A 91 20.95 0.49 4.28
C ARG A 91 21.02 -0.47 3.09
N ASP A 92 19.91 -0.63 2.38
CA ASP A 92 19.81 -1.64 1.33
C ASP A 92 20.43 -1.18 0.01
N ILE A 93 20.38 0.13 -0.30
CA ILE A 93 20.97 0.66 -1.52
C ILE A 93 22.34 1.28 -1.24
N TYR A 94 22.41 2.31 -0.39
CA TYR A 94 23.66 3.05 -0.21
C TYR A 94 24.74 2.24 0.54
N GLN A 95 24.44 1.71 1.72
CA GLN A 95 25.43 0.99 2.52
C GLN A 95 25.82 -0.33 1.84
N ARG A 96 24.85 -1.17 1.50
CA ARG A 96 25.11 -2.49 0.91
C ARG A 96 25.83 -2.42 -0.44
N ASN A 97 25.45 -1.50 -1.34
CA ASN A 97 25.97 -1.52 -2.72
C ASN A 97 27.02 -0.43 -3.01
N MET A 98 27.05 0.69 -2.29
CA MET A 98 27.96 1.81 -2.58
C MET A 98 29.09 1.97 -1.56
N ASN A 99 28.79 1.89 -0.27
CA ASN A 99 29.79 2.07 0.79
C ASN A 99 29.48 1.24 2.04
N PRO A 100 29.93 -0.03 2.08
CA PRO A 100 29.67 -0.94 3.20
C PRO A 100 30.24 -0.44 4.54
N GLU A 101 31.38 0.25 4.49
CA GLU A 101 32.11 0.79 5.64
C GLU A 101 31.66 2.21 6.04
N ALA A 102 30.49 2.66 5.58
CA ALA A 102 29.96 3.97 5.91
C ALA A 102 29.71 4.11 7.42
N SER A 103 30.24 5.18 8.02
CA SER A 103 30.05 5.44 9.45
C SER A 103 28.59 5.71 9.82
N GLU A 104 28.19 5.31 11.04
CA GLU A 104 26.84 5.53 11.58
C GLU A 104 26.38 7.00 11.52
N ARG A 105 27.30 7.94 11.74
CA ARG A 105 27.00 9.38 11.62
C ARG A 105 26.61 9.77 10.19
N ARG A 106 27.26 9.18 9.19
CA ARG A 106 26.96 9.41 7.77
C ARG A 106 25.64 8.76 7.39
N LEU A 107 25.41 7.52 7.81
CA LEU A 107 24.15 6.82 7.57
C LEU A 107 22.96 7.60 8.15
N LYS A 108 23.06 8.05 9.41
CA LYS A 108 22.01 8.86 10.05
C LYS A 108 21.72 10.16 9.30
N ARG A 109 22.76 10.88 8.86
CA ARG A 109 22.60 12.12 8.09
C ARG A 109 21.92 11.85 6.74
N LEU A 110 22.30 10.77 6.06
CA LEU A 110 21.64 10.36 4.81
C LEU A 110 20.19 9.97 5.05
N SER A 111 19.87 9.26 6.13
CA SER A 111 18.49 8.89 6.46
C SER A 111 17.62 10.14 6.61
N TYR A 112 18.06 11.15 7.37
CA TYR A 112 17.32 12.40 7.48
C TYR A 112 17.17 13.14 6.14
N LEU A 113 18.21 13.13 5.30
CA LEU A 113 18.14 13.74 3.97
C LEU A 113 17.09 13.04 3.10
N PHE A 114 17.10 11.70 3.05
CA PHE A 114 16.11 10.94 2.28
C PHE A 114 14.71 11.10 2.85
N THR A 115 14.53 11.11 4.17
CA THR A 115 13.24 11.41 4.81
C THR A 115 12.72 12.79 4.36
N LEU A 116 13.58 13.81 4.37
CA LEU A 116 13.20 15.16 3.93
C LEU A 116 12.82 15.19 2.44
N VAL A 117 13.60 14.55 1.58
CA VAL A 117 13.36 14.49 0.13
C VAL A 117 12.04 13.78 -0.17
N VAL A 118 11.83 12.59 0.40
CA VAL A 118 10.62 11.79 0.19
C VAL A 118 9.39 12.51 0.77
N GLY A 119 9.50 13.08 1.98
CA GLY A 119 8.43 13.87 2.57
C GLY A 119 8.06 15.10 1.75
N THR A 120 9.06 15.81 1.20
CA THR A 120 8.84 16.95 0.31
C THR A 120 8.16 16.51 -0.99
N ALA A 121 8.59 15.41 -1.59
CA ALA A 121 7.95 14.86 -2.79
C ALA A 121 6.49 14.46 -2.53
N ALA A 122 6.19 13.86 -1.38
CA ALA A 122 4.82 13.55 -0.96
C ALA A 122 3.97 14.82 -0.78
N LEU A 123 4.51 15.87 -0.17
CA LEU A 123 3.83 17.17 -0.04
C LEU A 123 3.54 17.81 -1.40
N LEU A 124 4.49 17.76 -2.33
CA LEU A 124 4.29 18.26 -3.69
C LEU A 124 3.21 17.46 -4.43
N GLY A 125 3.19 16.14 -4.26
CA GLY A 125 2.12 15.28 -4.80
C GLY A 125 0.75 15.58 -4.21
N ALA A 126 0.67 16.03 -2.96
CA ALA A 126 -0.58 16.41 -2.30
C ALA A 126 -1.19 17.73 -2.80
N VAL A 127 -0.47 18.52 -3.61
CA VAL A 127 -0.98 19.80 -4.15
C VAL A 127 -2.08 19.59 -5.19
N ASN A 128 -1.96 18.57 -6.03
CA ASN A 128 -2.94 18.20 -7.05
C ASN A 128 -3.32 16.73 -6.90
N PRO A 129 -4.10 16.37 -5.85
CA PRO A 129 -4.52 14.99 -5.65
C PRO A 129 -5.48 14.55 -6.77
N PRO A 130 -5.54 13.25 -7.07
CA PRO A 130 -6.57 12.72 -7.95
C PRO A 130 -7.96 12.92 -7.35
N GLN A 131 -8.97 12.80 -8.21
CA GLN A 131 -10.37 13.01 -7.83
C GLN A 131 -10.80 12.15 -6.63
N PHE A 132 -10.35 10.90 -6.57
CA PHE A 132 -10.60 9.99 -5.46
C PHE A 132 -9.27 9.44 -4.93
N LEU A 133 -8.99 9.62 -3.64
CA LEU A 133 -7.80 9.03 -3.01
C LEU A 133 -7.83 7.51 -3.05
N GLN A 134 -9.03 6.91 -3.06
CA GLN A 134 -9.22 5.48 -3.23
C GLN A 134 -8.54 4.93 -4.50
N ASP A 135 -8.47 5.71 -5.58
CA ASP A 135 -7.85 5.26 -6.83
C ASP A 135 -6.34 5.01 -6.65
N ILE A 136 -5.65 5.86 -5.86
CA ILE A 136 -4.23 5.64 -5.51
C ILE A 136 -4.08 4.39 -4.65
N ILE A 137 -4.97 4.20 -3.68
CA ILE A 137 -4.93 3.05 -2.75
C ILE A 137 -5.13 1.76 -3.53
N VAL A 138 -6.13 1.71 -4.41
CA VAL A 138 -6.41 0.55 -5.26
C VAL A 138 -5.24 0.30 -6.19
N TYR A 139 -4.72 1.31 -6.89
CA TYR A 139 -3.56 1.17 -7.78
C TYR A 139 -2.33 0.60 -7.05
N THR A 140 -1.95 1.23 -5.94
CA THR A 140 -0.72 0.86 -5.20
C THR A 140 -0.89 -0.50 -4.52
N GLY A 141 -2.03 -0.75 -3.87
CA GLY A 141 -2.31 -2.00 -3.18
C GLY A 141 -2.40 -3.19 -4.13
N SER A 142 -3.10 -3.04 -5.26
CA SER A 142 -3.17 -4.07 -6.29
C SER A 142 -1.83 -4.30 -6.99
N GLY A 143 -1.05 -3.25 -7.23
CA GLY A 143 0.29 -3.35 -7.82
C GLY A 143 1.27 -4.08 -6.90
N LEU A 144 1.25 -3.80 -5.60
CA LEU A 144 2.04 -4.53 -4.60
C LEU A 144 1.63 -6.00 -4.55
N ALA A 145 0.33 -6.30 -4.55
CA ALA A 145 -0.15 -7.67 -4.59
C ALA A 145 0.31 -8.41 -5.86
N ALA A 146 0.17 -7.77 -7.04
CA ALA A 146 0.61 -8.31 -8.31
C ALA A 146 2.13 -8.56 -8.38
N CYS A 147 2.92 -7.74 -7.69
CA CYS A 147 4.38 -7.89 -7.64
C CYS A 147 4.83 -8.98 -6.65
N PHE A 148 4.34 -8.95 -5.41
CA PHE A 148 4.95 -9.73 -4.32
C PHE A 148 4.20 -11.01 -3.95
N LEU A 149 2.90 -11.13 -4.26
CA LEU A 149 2.11 -12.26 -3.76
C LEU A 149 2.61 -13.61 -4.29
N ALA A 150 2.77 -13.76 -5.61
CA ALA A 150 3.20 -15.03 -6.19
C ALA A 150 4.63 -15.44 -5.75
N PRO A 151 5.65 -14.54 -5.80
CA PRO A 151 6.99 -14.84 -5.29
C PRO A 151 7.02 -15.26 -3.82
N VAL A 152 6.24 -14.60 -2.95
CA VAL A 152 6.14 -14.97 -1.53
C VAL A 152 5.52 -16.36 -1.36
N VAL A 153 4.45 -16.64 -2.11
CA VAL A 153 3.82 -17.98 -2.10
C VAL A 153 4.81 -19.05 -2.56
N TYR A 154 5.58 -18.79 -3.62
CA TYR A 154 6.60 -19.72 -4.10
C TYR A 154 7.72 -19.92 -3.08
N ALA A 155 8.24 -18.84 -2.49
CA ALA A 155 9.33 -18.92 -1.51
C ALA A 155 8.93 -19.72 -0.25
N ILE A 156 7.66 -19.69 0.16
CA ILE A 156 7.19 -20.39 1.37
C ILE A 156 6.76 -21.83 1.07
N TYR A 157 6.05 -22.06 -0.04
CA TYR A 157 5.35 -23.34 -0.28
C TYR A 157 5.94 -24.19 -1.40
N TRP A 158 6.81 -23.64 -2.25
CA TRP A 158 7.37 -24.37 -3.38
C TRP A 158 8.87 -24.61 -3.17
N PRO A 159 9.27 -25.85 -2.79
CA PRO A 159 10.67 -26.16 -2.52
C PRO A 159 11.62 -25.94 -3.70
N ARG A 160 11.09 -25.86 -4.92
CA ARG A 160 11.87 -25.62 -6.15
C ARG A 160 12.01 -24.13 -6.48
N SER A 161 11.41 -23.23 -5.70
CA SER A 161 11.45 -21.78 -5.95
C SER A 161 12.89 -21.27 -6.04
N ASN A 162 13.23 -20.58 -7.12
CA ASN A 162 14.57 -20.01 -7.34
C ASN A 162 14.50 -18.47 -7.51
N VAL A 163 15.67 -17.81 -7.44
CA VAL A 163 15.75 -16.33 -7.50
C VAL A 163 15.23 -15.80 -8.82
N GLU A 164 15.59 -16.42 -9.94
CA GLU A 164 15.20 -15.99 -11.29
C GLU A 164 13.68 -16.05 -11.49
N GLY A 165 13.04 -17.14 -11.04
CA GLY A 165 11.61 -17.31 -11.10
C GLY A 165 10.86 -16.33 -10.21
N CYS A 166 11.34 -16.10 -8.98
CA CYS A 166 10.80 -15.06 -8.12
C CYS A 166 10.90 -13.66 -8.78
N MET A 167 12.06 -13.30 -9.32
CA MET A 167 12.25 -12.02 -10.01
C MET A 167 11.35 -11.89 -11.25
N ALA A 168 11.20 -12.95 -12.04
CA ALA A 168 10.32 -12.96 -13.21
C ALA A 168 8.86 -12.78 -12.81
N GLY A 169 8.42 -13.42 -11.72
CA GLY A 169 7.08 -13.23 -11.16
C GLY A 169 6.86 -11.79 -10.68
N MET A 170 7.85 -11.21 -9.97
CA MET A 170 7.78 -9.83 -9.48
C MET A 170 7.67 -8.83 -10.63
N LEU A 171 8.62 -8.86 -11.55
CA LEU A 171 8.71 -7.93 -12.66
C LEU A 171 7.57 -8.14 -13.66
N GLY A 172 7.22 -9.39 -13.96
CA GLY A 172 6.13 -9.74 -14.87
C GLY A 172 4.77 -9.28 -14.34
N GLY A 173 4.48 -9.57 -13.07
CA GLY A 173 3.24 -9.16 -12.43
C GLY A 173 3.08 -7.65 -12.32
N PHE A 174 4.16 -6.96 -11.90
CA PHE A 174 4.20 -5.50 -11.84
C PHE A 174 4.05 -4.86 -13.24
N ALA A 175 4.78 -5.35 -14.24
CA ALA A 175 4.72 -4.82 -15.60
C ALA A 175 3.35 -5.03 -16.23
N ALA A 176 2.75 -6.21 -16.06
CA ALA A 176 1.39 -6.48 -16.53
C ALA A 176 0.38 -5.53 -15.88
N HIS A 177 0.41 -5.41 -14.55
CA HIS A 177 -0.43 -4.48 -13.80
C HIS A 177 -0.28 -3.04 -14.31
N LEU A 178 0.95 -2.54 -14.38
CA LEU A 178 1.27 -1.19 -14.83
C LEU A 178 0.84 -0.94 -16.28
N SER A 179 1.04 -1.92 -17.17
CA SER A 179 0.67 -1.80 -18.59
C SER A 179 -0.82 -1.52 -18.80
N MET A 180 -1.69 -2.05 -17.94
CA MET A 180 -3.13 -1.81 -18.02
C MET A 180 -3.50 -0.39 -17.55
N TYR A 181 -2.86 0.12 -16.52
CA TYR A 181 -3.03 1.51 -16.08
C TYR A 181 -2.51 2.51 -17.13
N VAL A 182 -1.35 2.24 -17.72
CA VAL A 182 -0.81 3.01 -18.85
C VAL A 182 -1.74 2.91 -20.07
N GLY A 183 -2.25 1.73 -20.39
CA GLY A 183 -3.24 1.51 -21.44
C GLY A 183 -4.54 2.30 -21.22
N GLY A 184 -4.92 2.51 -19.96
CA GLY A 184 -6.07 3.33 -19.56
C GLY A 184 -5.96 4.80 -20.00
N ILE A 185 -4.75 5.34 -20.11
CA ILE A 185 -4.53 6.71 -20.64
C ILE A 185 -5.03 6.80 -22.08
N TRP A 186 -4.72 5.79 -22.90
CA TRP A 186 -5.07 5.77 -24.33
C TRP A 186 -6.52 5.35 -24.57
N ALA A 187 -7.01 4.37 -23.80
CA ALA A 187 -8.36 3.82 -23.99
C ALA A 187 -9.46 4.64 -23.30
N ASN A 188 -9.19 5.16 -22.10
CA ASN A 188 -10.19 5.78 -21.22
C ASN A 188 -9.88 7.25 -20.89
N GLY A 189 -8.77 7.80 -21.40
CA GLY A 189 -8.35 9.19 -21.18
C GLY A 189 -7.82 9.50 -19.78
N SER A 190 -7.60 8.50 -18.92
CA SER A 190 -7.12 8.70 -17.55
C SER A 190 -6.31 7.50 -17.05
N PHE A 191 -5.20 7.77 -16.37
CA PHE A 191 -4.35 6.73 -15.76
C PHE A 191 -5.10 5.91 -14.71
N PHE A 192 -5.91 6.56 -13.86
CA PHE A 192 -6.66 5.89 -12.79
C PHE A 192 -7.90 5.14 -13.29
N ARG A 193 -8.16 5.15 -14.61
CA ARG A 193 -9.17 4.32 -15.26
C ARG A 193 -8.47 3.27 -16.13
N PRO A 194 -7.95 2.19 -15.54
CA PRO A 194 -7.14 1.23 -16.26
C PRO A 194 -7.92 0.57 -17.40
N TYR A 195 -7.19 0.15 -18.43
CA TYR A 195 -7.74 -0.71 -19.48
C TYR A 195 -8.05 -2.09 -18.89
N ARG A 196 -9.31 -2.51 -18.96
CA ARG A 196 -9.75 -3.81 -18.45
C ARG A 196 -9.66 -4.85 -19.55
N LEU A 197 -8.61 -5.66 -19.52
CA LEU A 197 -8.45 -6.77 -20.44
C LEU A 197 -9.48 -7.85 -20.10
N MET A 198 -10.37 -8.19 -21.03
CA MET A 198 -11.46 -9.18 -20.83
C MET A 198 -12.37 -8.87 -19.62
N GLU A 199 -12.63 -7.59 -19.33
CA GLU A 199 -13.39 -7.15 -18.14
C GLU A 199 -12.76 -7.51 -16.78
N PHE A 200 -11.55 -8.09 -16.76
CA PHE A 200 -10.83 -8.36 -15.53
C PHE A 200 -10.22 -7.07 -14.95
N ASP A 201 -10.22 -7.02 -13.62
CA ASP A 201 -9.47 -6.00 -12.89
C ASP A 201 -7.95 -6.21 -13.09
N PRO A 202 -7.14 -5.13 -13.19
CA PRO A 202 -5.71 -5.25 -13.35
C PRO A 202 -4.99 -6.10 -12.29
N ILE A 203 -5.54 -6.22 -11.07
CA ILE A 203 -4.95 -7.10 -10.05
C ILE A 203 -4.97 -8.57 -10.49
N ILE A 204 -6.05 -9.01 -11.13
CA ILE A 204 -6.25 -10.41 -11.52
C ILE A 204 -5.26 -10.75 -12.61
N VAL A 205 -5.17 -9.92 -13.65
CA VAL A 205 -4.23 -10.13 -14.76
C VAL A 205 -2.79 -10.03 -14.27
N GLY A 206 -2.46 -9.04 -13.44
CA GLY A 206 -1.13 -8.90 -12.85
C GLY A 206 -0.72 -10.13 -12.03
N LEU A 207 -1.61 -10.63 -11.17
CA LEU A 207 -1.37 -11.85 -10.41
C LEU A 207 -1.20 -13.07 -11.32
N LEU A 208 -2.08 -13.27 -12.30
CA LEU A 208 -1.97 -14.38 -13.24
C LEU A 208 -0.62 -14.38 -13.97
N VAL A 209 -0.19 -13.22 -14.47
CA VAL A 209 1.13 -13.08 -15.10
C VAL A 209 2.25 -13.36 -14.11
N SER A 210 2.15 -12.87 -12.87
CA SER A 210 3.15 -13.13 -11.82
C SER A 210 3.32 -14.63 -11.53
N PHE A 211 2.21 -15.35 -11.33
CA PHE A 211 2.22 -16.79 -11.10
C PHE A 211 2.73 -17.54 -12.34
N VAL A 212 2.24 -17.24 -13.54
CA VAL A 212 2.66 -17.95 -14.75
C VAL A 212 4.14 -17.70 -15.06
N ALA A 213 4.59 -16.45 -15.03
CA ALA A 213 5.99 -16.09 -15.29
C ALA A 213 6.91 -16.73 -14.25
N GLY A 214 6.56 -16.65 -12.97
CA GLY A 214 7.35 -17.26 -11.90
C GLY A 214 7.42 -18.78 -12.03
N TYR A 215 6.29 -19.45 -12.33
CA TYR A 215 6.26 -20.90 -12.55
C TYR A 215 7.13 -21.32 -13.75
N VAL A 216 6.95 -20.67 -14.90
CA VAL A 216 7.66 -21.02 -16.15
C VAL A 216 9.16 -20.80 -15.98
N VAL A 217 9.58 -19.65 -15.46
CA VAL A 217 11.00 -19.34 -15.28
C VAL A 217 11.63 -20.22 -14.21
N THR A 218 10.94 -20.54 -13.12
CA THR A 218 11.46 -21.50 -12.13
C THR A 218 11.66 -22.91 -12.72
N ARG A 219 10.79 -23.32 -13.65
CA ARG A 219 10.89 -24.64 -14.31
C ARG A 219 12.02 -24.70 -15.32
N LEU A 220 12.25 -23.62 -16.06
CA LEU A 220 13.30 -23.50 -17.08
C LEU A 220 14.65 -23.15 -16.48
N GLY A 221 14.66 -22.46 -15.33
CA GLY A 221 15.85 -22.01 -14.63
C GLY A 221 16.52 -23.10 -13.80
N PRO A 222 17.69 -22.78 -13.22
CA PRO A 222 18.46 -23.69 -12.41
C PRO A 222 17.69 -24.10 -11.14
N PRO A 223 17.92 -25.31 -10.59
CA PRO A 223 17.36 -25.67 -9.29
C PRO A 223 17.82 -24.69 -8.20
N PRO A 224 17.05 -24.56 -7.11
CA PRO A 224 17.43 -23.67 -6.01
C PRO A 224 18.79 -24.08 -5.44
N PRO A 225 19.59 -23.12 -4.93
CA PRO A 225 20.83 -23.41 -4.23
C PRO A 225 20.59 -24.40 -3.08
N GLU A 226 21.50 -25.35 -2.87
CA GLU A 226 21.39 -26.38 -1.80
C GLU A 226 21.62 -25.79 -0.40
N ASP A 227 22.05 -24.53 -0.34
CA ASP A 227 22.56 -23.81 0.83
C ASP A 227 21.56 -22.83 1.49
N LEU A 228 20.25 -23.03 1.28
CA LEU A 228 19.16 -22.29 1.95
C LEU A 228 18.52 -23.05 3.13
#